data_AF-A0ABD4ZBZ1-F1
#
_entry.id   AF-A0ABD4ZBZ1-F1
#
_cell.length_a   1.000
_cell.length_b   1.000
_cell.length_c   1.000
_cell.angle_alpha   90.00
_cell.angle_beta   90.00
_cell.angle_gamma   90.00
#
_symmetry.space_group_name_H-M   'P 1'
#
loop_
_entity.id
_entity.type
_entity.pdbx_description
1 polymer ?
#
loop_
_entity_poly.entity_id
_entity_poly.type
_entity_poly.pdbx_seq_one_letter_code
_entity_poly.pdbx_strand_id
1 'polypeptide(L)'
;NDRTHAETWRASWADHANRALANAGYQEEIDHRSYERQGLEKTPGIHLGKSACAMETRGIETERGEQNRLINRLNLEIQISRTELRNGGLTEPARRVADLLNIGLPDNAT
;
A
#
# COMPACT_ATOMS: atom_id res chain seq x y z
N ASN A 1 -13.42 20.45 -18.24
CA ASN A 1 -12.46 19.67 -17.46
C ASN A 1 -13.24 18.88 -16.41
N ASP A 2 -13.94 17.83 -16.84
CA ASP A 2 -14.74 17.00 -15.93
C ASP A 2 -13.84 15.97 -15.25
N ARG A 3 -13.90 15.91 -13.92
CA ARG A 3 -13.08 15.03 -13.09
C ARG A 3 -13.44 13.55 -13.29
N THR A 4 -14.66 13.24 -13.74
CA THR A 4 -15.11 11.87 -14.00
C THR A 4 -14.32 11.23 -15.15
N HIS A 5 -14.04 11.99 -16.22
CA HIS A 5 -13.22 11.52 -17.34
C HIS A 5 -11.79 11.19 -16.92
N ALA A 6 -11.22 11.95 -15.97
CA ALA A 6 -9.89 11.69 -15.46
C ALA A 6 -9.80 10.34 -14.70
N GLU A 7 -10.88 9.90 -14.07
CA GLU A 7 -10.94 8.58 -13.42
C GLU A 7 -10.96 7.47 -14.46
N THR A 8 -11.83 7.59 -15.48
CA THR A 8 -11.92 6.63 -16.59
C THR A 8 -10.58 6.49 -17.31
N TRP A 9 -9.88 7.60 -17.57
CA TRP A 9 -8.57 7.55 -18.22
C TRP A 9 -7.50 6.91 -17.35
N ARG A 10 -7.48 7.18 -16.04
CA ARG A 10 -6.53 6.54 -15.12
C ARG A 10 -6.77 5.04 -14.99
N ALA A 11 -8.03 4.61 -14.94
CA ALA A 11 -8.40 3.19 -14.95
C ALA A 11 -7.97 2.50 -16.25
N SER A 12 -8.35 3.06 -17.40
CA SER A 12 -7.96 2.53 -18.71
C SER A 12 -6.43 2.45 -18.87
N TRP A 13 -5.69 3.47 -18.43
CA TRP A 13 -4.23 3.41 -18.46
C TRP A 13 -3.66 2.29 -17.57
N ALA A 14 -4.17 2.12 -16.35
CA ALA A 14 -3.73 1.06 -15.45
C ALA A 14 -3.98 -0.34 -16.06
N ASP A 15 -5.14 -0.55 -16.69
CA ASP A 15 -5.44 -1.81 -17.38
C ASP A 15 -4.44 -2.11 -18.51
N HIS A 16 -4.09 -1.09 -19.31
CA HIS A 16 -3.11 -1.24 -20.38
C HIS A 16 -1.71 -1.54 -19.83
N ALA A 17 -1.29 -0.84 -18.77
CA ALA A 17 0.01 -1.04 -18.15
C ALA A 17 0.12 -2.43 -17.49
N ASN A 18 -0.92 -2.88 -16.78
CA ASN A 18 -0.94 -4.19 -16.12
C ASN A 18 -0.87 -5.34 -17.12
N ARG A 19 -1.54 -5.24 -18.28
CA ARG A 19 -1.36 -6.23 -19.36
C ARG A 19 0.07 -6.28 -19.87
N ALA A 20 0.73 -5.13 -19.99
CA ALA A 20 2.13 -5.09 -20.42
C ALA A 20 3.07 -5.70 -19.37
N LEU A 21 2.84 -5.42 -18.07
CA LEU A 21 3.57 -6.01 -16.96
C LEU A 21 3.44 -7.54 -16.93
N ALA A 22 2.21 -8.05 -17.02
CA ALA A 22 1.94 -9.49 -17.07
C ALA A 22 2.62 -10.16 -18.27
N ASN A 23 2.56 -9.56 -19.46
CA ASN A 23 3.24 -10.07 -20.66
C ASN A 23 4.76 -10.09 -20.53
N ALA A 24 5.33 -9.20 -19.71
CA ALA A 24 6.75 -9.16 -19.39
C ALA A 24 7.13 -10.09 -18.20
N GLY A 25 6.17 -10.78 -17.60
CA GLY A 25 6.38 -11.73 -16.51
C GLY A 25 6.39 -11.13 -15.09
N TYR A 26 6.01 -9.86 -14.94
CA TYR A 26 5.86 -9.21 -13.64
C TYR A 26 4.54 -9.61 -12.98
N GLN A 27 4.56 -9.79 -11.66
CA GLN A 27 3.37 -10.16 -10.86
C GLN A 27 2.71 -8.92 -10.23
N GLU A 28 3.37 -7.78 -10.29
CA GLU A 28 2.94 -6.52 -9.73
C GLU A 28 1.80 -5.90 -10.56
N GLU A 29 0.80 -5.37 -9.88
CA GLU A 29 -0.33 -4.67 -10.49
C GLU A 29 -0.37 -3.20 -10.04
N ILE A 30 -0.73 -2.34 -10.98
CA ILE A 30 -0.97 -0.93 -10.77
C ILE A 30 -2.46 -0.72 -10.52
N ASP A 31 -2.80 -0.20 -9.35
CA ASP A 31 -4.14 0.29 -9.03
C ASP A 31 -4.19 1.82 -9.19
N HIS A 32 -5.12 2.31 -10.02
CA HIS A 32 -5.30 3.72 -10.34
C HIS A 32 -5.87 4.56 -9.19
N ARG A 33 -6.38 3.91 -8.15
CA ARG A 33 -6.94 4.55 -6.96
C ARG A 33 -5.82 5.00 -6.03
N SER A 34 -6.11 5.99 -5.19
CA SER A 34 -5.19 6.38 -4.11
C SER A 34 -5.09 5.26 -3.06
N TYR A 35 -3.99 5.22 -2.29
CA TYR A 35 -3.85 4.26 -1.19
C TYR A 35 -5.04 4.28 -0.22
N GLU A 36 -5.54 5.46 0.11
CA GLU A 36 -6.76 5.63 0.92
C GLU A 36 -7.97 4.91 0.31
N ARG A 37 -8.23 5.07 -0.98
CA ARG A 37 -9.35 4.41 -1.68
C ARG A 37 -9.15 2.90 -1.87
N GLN A 38 -7.92 2.43 -1.75
CA GLN A 38 -7.58 1.00 -1.68
C GLN A 38 -7.69 0.45 -0.24
N GLY A 39 -7.89 1.31 0.77
CA GLY A 39 -7.87 0.93 2.18
C GLY A 39 -6.47 0.61 2.72
N LEU A 40 -5.43 1.10 2.04
CA LEU A 40 -4.03 0.92 2.41
C LEU A 40 -3.56 2.08 3.27
N GLU A 41 -3.06 1.74 4.46
CA GLU A 41 -2.35 2.68 5.32
C GLU A 41 -0.90 2.73 4.89
N LYS A 42 -0.59 3.66 3.99
CA LYS A 42 0.75 3.84 3.44
C LYS A 42 1.06 5.32 3.31
N THR A 43 2.10 5.76 4.02
CA THR A 43 2.62 7.11 3.92
C THR A 43 3.40 7.26 2.60
N PRO A 44 3.08 8.26 1.76
CA PRO A 44 3.82 8.49 0.52
C PRO A 44 5.25 8.97 0.82
N GLY A 45 6.19 8.58 -0.02
CA GLY A 45 7.56 9.09 0.03
C GLY A 45 7.65 10.56 -0.42
N ILE A 46 8.72 11.22 -0.01
CA ILE A 46 9.07 12.59 -0.37
C ILE A 46 9.90 12.58 -1.65
N HIS A 47 9.62 13.49 -2.58
CA HIS A 47 10.48 13.68 -3.75
C HIS A 47 11.85 14.24 -3.31
N LEU A 48 12.93 13.49 -3.58
CA LEU A 48 14.29 13.90 -3.17
C LEU A 48 14.72 15.24 -3.82
N GLY A 49 14.44 15.38 -5.12
CA GLY A 49 15.00 16.45 -5.95
C GLY A 49 16.40 16.12 -6.48
N LYS A 50 16.82 16.85 -7.51
CA LYS A 50 18.05 16.59 -8.28
C LYS A 50 19.32 16.55 -7.42
N SER A 51 19.47 17.51 -6.50
CA SER A 51 20.68 17.63 -5.66
C SER A 51 20.81 16.44 -4.70
N ALA A 52 19.76 16.15 -3.94
CA ALA A 52 19.77 15.05 -2.99
C ALA A 52 19.96 13.69 -3.69
N CYS A 53 19.32 13.47 -4.83
CA CYS A 53 19.54 12.27 -5.63
C CYS A 53 21.00 12.09 -6.07
N ALA A 54 21.66 13.18 -6.50
CA ALA A 54 23.05 13.14 -6.91
C ALA A 54 24.01 12.86 -5.73
N MET A 55 23.69 13.35 -4.54
CA MET A 55 24.44 13.06 -3.31
C MET A 55 24.30 11.57 -2.92
N GLU A 56 23.08 11.05 -2.86
CA GLU A 56 22.82 9.64 -2.51
C GLU A 56 23.47 8.67 -3.52
N THR A 57 23.47 9.02 -4.81
CA THR A 57 24.16 8.22 -5.85
C THR A 57 25.67 8.10 -5.60
N ARG A 58 26.27 9.10 -4.93
CA ARG A 58 27.69 9.09 -4.54
C ARG A 58 27.91 8.48 -3.15
N GLY A 59 26.87 7.91 -2.54
CA GLY A 59 26.93 7.34 -1.19
C GLY A 59 26.90 8.37 -0.06
N ILE A 60 26.52 9.62 -0.35
CA ILE A 60 26.35 10.66 0.67
C ILE A 60 24.88 10.69 1.08
N GLU A 61 24.60 10.27 2.31
CA GLU A 61 23.25 10.28 2.85
C GLU A 61 22.74 11.72 3.02
N THR A 62 21.46 11.89 2.70
CA THR A 62 20.75 13.16 2.79
C THR A 62 19.58 13.03 3.75
N GLU A 63 19.17 14.14 4.36
CA GLU A 63 18.02 14.18 5.26
C GLU A 63 16.74 13.65 4.58
N ARG A 64 16.50 14.05 3.32
CA ARG A 64 15.34 13.57 2.55
C ARG A 64 15.43 12.07 2.20
N GLY A 65 16.63 11.57 1.93
CA GLY A 65 16.85 10.13 1.75
C GLY A 65 16.56 9.36 3.02
N GLU A 66 17.01 9.88 4.17
CA GLU A 66 16.76 9.27 5.47
C GLU A 66 15.26 9.26 5.82
N GLN A 67 14.56 10.37 5.58
CA GLN A 67 13.11 10.44 5.73
C GLN A 67 12.39 9.37 4.88
N ASN A 68 12.82 9.17 3.64
CA ASN A 68 12.24 8.12 2.79
C ASN A 68 12.57 6.71 3.26
N ARG A 69 13.79 6.46 3.75
CA ARG A 69 14.16 5.18 4.36
C ARG A 69 13.29 4.88 5.57
N LEU A 70 13.05 5.88 6.43
CA LEU A 70 12.16 5.76 7.58
C LEU A 70 10.70 5.50 7.15
N ILE A 71 10.17 6.28 6.20
CA ILE A 71 8.80 6.08 5.66
C ILE A 71 8.64 4.66 5.11
N ASN A 72 9.63 4.16 4.36
CA ASN A 72 9.59 2.82 3.79
C ASN A 72 9.61 1.74 4.88
N ARG A 73 10.43 1.91 5.92
CA ARG A 73 10.49 0.99 7.06
C ARG A 73 9.15 0.94 7.80
N LEU A 74 8.59 2.08 8.16
CA LEU A 74 7.31 2.16 8.87
C LEU A 74 6.16 1.59 8.05
N ASN A 75 6.12 1.88 6.74
CA ASN A 75 5.11 1.28 5.85
C ASN A 75 5.21 -0.26 5.81
N LEU A 76 6.42 -0.81 5.81
CA LEU A 76 6.64 -2.26 5.85
C LEU A 76 6.19 -2.85 7.18
N GLU A 77 6.52 -2.22 8.30
CA GLU A 77 6.10 -2.65 9.65
C GLU A 77 4.56 -2.67 9.78
N ILE A 78 3.87 -1.64 9.26
CA ILE A 78 2.40 -1.58 9.20
C ILE A 78 1.84 -2.72 8.36
N GLN A 79 2.43 -2.97 7.19
CA GLN A 79 1.99 -4.04 6.30
C GLN A 79 2.17 -5.43 6.92
N ILE A 80 3.31 -5.68 7.58
CA ILE A 80 3.59 -6.93 8.28
C ILE A 80 2.59 -7.10 9.43
N SER A 81 2.46 -6.10 10.31
CA SER A 81 1.53 -6.15 11.45
C SER A 81 0.10 -6.42 11.00
N ARG A 82 -0.35 -5.79 9.91
CA ARG A 82 -1.69 -6.04 9.36
C ARG A 82 -1.83 -7.44 8.77
N THR A 83 -0.78 -7.95 8.13
CA THR A 83 -0.75 -9.32 7.60
C THR A 83 -0.76 -10.34 8.73
N GLU A 84 -0.03 -10.10 9.82
CA GLU A 84 -0.03 -10.92 11.01
C GLU A 84 -1.38 -10.91 11.72
N LEU A 85 -2.01 -9.73 11.89
CA LEU A 85 -3.37 -9.63 12.43
C LEU A 85 -4.41 -10.36 11.56
N ARG A 86 -4.24 -10.34 10.24
CA ARG A 86 -5.09 -11.07 9.30
C ARG A 86 -4.86 -12.57 9.38
N ASN A 87 -3.61 -13.02 9.39
CA ASN A 87 -3.23 -14.44 9.34
C ASN A 87 -3.37 -15.12 10.71
N GLY A 88 -3.07 -14.40 11.79
CA GLY A 88 -3.28 -14.81 13.18
C GLY A 88 -4.67 -14.46 13.68
N GLY A 89 -5.65 -14.45 12.77
CA GLY A 89 -7.01 -13.90 12.95
C GLY A 89 -7.58 -14.16 14.33
N LEU A 90 -8.16 -13.12 14.94
CA LEU A 90 -8.87 -13.12 16.23
C LEU A 90 -8.49 -14.33 17.08
N THR A 91 -7.44 -14.21 17.90
CA THR A 91 -7.10 -15.26 18.87
C THR A 91 -8.39 -15.80 19.49
N GLU A 92 -8.55 -17.11 19.58
CA GLU A 92 -9.73 -17.79 20.15
C GLU A 92 -10.42 -17.04 21.31
N PRO A 93 -9.70 -16.38 22.25
CA PRO A 93 -10.31 -15.45 23.21
C PRO A 93 -11.15 -14.30 22.64
N ALA A 94 -10.71 -13.61 21.58
CA ALA A 94 -11.45 -12.51 20.95
C ALA A 94 -12.73 -12.98 20.24
N ARG A 95 -12.72 -14.17 19.61
CA ARG A 95 -13.94 -14.83 19.11
C ARG A 95 -14.90 -15.16 20.24
N ARG A 96 -14.40 -15.78 21.32
CA ARG A 96 -15.21 -16.10 22.50
C ARG A 96 -15.82 -14.87 23.15
N VAL A 97 -15.11 -13.74 23.21
CA VAL A 97 -15.65 -12.49 23.75
C VAL A 97 -16.73 -11.92 22.84
N ALA A 98 -16.57 -11.97 21.51
CA ALA A 98 -17.60 -11.54 20.57
C ALA A 98 -18.86 -12.42 20.64
N ASP A 99 -18.69 -13.74 20.78
CA ASP A 99 -19.78 -14.70 20.97
C ASP A 99 -20.51 -14.49 22.30
N LEU A 100 -19.76 -14.24 23.39
CA LEU A 100 -20.32 -13.94 24.72
C LEU A 100 -21.08 -12.60 24.75
N LEU A 101 -20.73 -11.66 23.88
CA LEU A 101 -21.39 -10.36 23.76
C LEU A 101 -22.50 -10.35 22.69
N ASN A 102 -22.76 -11.48 22.01
CA ASN A 102 -23.75 -11.63 20.93
C ASN A 102 -23.60 -10.58 19.81
N ILE A 103 -22.35 -10.20 19.50
CA ILE A 103 -22.04 -9.25 18.43
C ILE A 103 -21.66 -10.09 17.20
N GLY A 104 -22.57 -10.18 16.23
CA GLY A 104 -22.34 -10.94 14.99
C GLY A 104 -21.12 -10.42 14.24
N LEU A 105 -20.07 -11.24 14.12
CA LEU A 105 -18.90 -10.93 13.31
C LEU A 105 -19.22 -11.24 11.84
N PRO A 106 -18.87 -10.36 10.88
CA PRO A 106 -19.10 -10.63 9.47
C PRO A 106 -18.24 -11.80 8.99
N ASP A 107 -18.88 -12.78 8.34
CA ASP A 107 -18.23 -13.92 7.70
C ASP A 107 -17.27 -13.42 6.63
N ASN A 108 -15.97 -13.52 6.90
CA ASN A 108 -14.94 -13.23 5.91
C ASN A 108 -14.84 -14.46 4.99
N ALA A 109 -15.64 -14.45 3.91
CA ALA A 109 -15.59 -15.46 2.87
C ALA A 109 -14.26 -15.38 2.10
N THR A 110 -13.73 -16.58 1.82
CA THR A 110 -12.51 -16.95 1.07
C THR A 110 -12.25 -16.18 -0.21
#